data_AF-A0AB38UNC1-F1
#
_entry.id   AF-A0AB38UNC1-F1
#
_cell.length_a   1.000
_cell.length_b   1.000
_cell.length_c   1.000
_cell.angle_alpha   90.00
_cell.angle_beta   90.00
_cell.angle_gamma   90.00
#
_symmetry.space_group_name_H-M   'P 1'
#
loop_
_entity.id
_entity.type
_entity.pdbx_description
1 polymer ?
#
loop_
_entity_poly.entity_id
_entity_poly.type
_entity_poly.pdbx_seq_one_letter_code
_entity_poly.pdbx_strand_id
1 'polypeptide(L)'
;MRRGTELLFSPGAPPETGGLIALAGLRLLAGLIWLYNVVWKLPPDFGQRSNSGLYHFTHLAIEHPVFAPFSWAVEHLVLPYFTAFGWAVLAAESALAVLLLTGTAVRLAALIGIGQSLAIGLSVAESPGEWPWAYAMLLGIHVVLLFVTSARYAAVDAVRAATTPSAVSLRAQRLLAGWATVLLLIGLIAVWRGLAGSWPAYVGIRPLEFSLGQYNLRGAVVLIAVALAMLAAARVGQRLIAIAAAAVAALAAASIYVQVAGNSVWLGGTNTTAVIFVCAAVVSLATGPRIGRTKGA
;
A
#
# COMPACT_ATOMS: atom_id res chain seq x y z
N MET A 1 -4.21 38.15 -22.69
CA MET A 1 -3.12 37.18 -22.43
C MET A 1 -2.60 37.42 -21.03
N ARG A 2 -2.94 36.57 -20.05
CA ARG A 2 -2.32 36.66 -18.70
C ARG A 2 -0.85 36.30 -18.84
N ARG A 3 0.06 37.18 -18.35
CA ARG A 3 1.51 37.00 -18.46
C ARG A 3 1.93 35.78 -17.65
N GLY A 4 2.78 34.92 -18.20
CA GLY A 4 3.27 33.70 -17.54
C GLY A 4 3.92 33.92 -16.17
N THR A 5 4.36 35.15 -15.86
CA THR A 5 4.86 35.55 -14.54
C THR A 5 3.78 35.55 -13.45
N GLU A 6 2.52 35.86 -13.77
CA GLU A 6 1.42 35.83 -12.79
C GLU A 6 1.10 34.41 -12.33
N LEU A 7 1.29 33.40 -13.21
CA LEU A 7 1.12 31.99 -12.86
C LEU A 7 2.20 31.48 -11.90
N LEU A 8 3.39 32.06 -11.91
CA LEU A 8 4.52 31.65 -11.07
C LEU A 8 4.50 32.31 -9.69
N PHE A 9 4.15 33.60 -9.62
CA PHE A 9 4.26 34.38 -8.37
C PHE A 9 2.93 34.62 -7.67
N SER A 10 1.79 34.47 -8.37
CA SER A 10 0.44 34.62 -7.82
C SER A 10 -0.55 33.62 -8.44
N PRO A 11 -0.27 32.30 -8.39
CA PRO A 11 -1.21 31.33 -8.93
C PRO A 11 -2.57 31.49 -8.21
N GLY A 12 -3.63 31.67 -9.00
CA GLY A 12 -4.99 31.58 -8.46
C GLY A 12 -5.19 30.21 -7.80
N ALA A 13 -6.09 30.13 -6.82
CA ALA A 13 -6.39 28.86 -6.17
C ALA A 13 -6.74 27.80 -7.24
N PRO A 14 -6.10 26.61 -7.21
CA PRO A 14 -6.43 25.55 -8.15
C PRO A 14 -7.91 25.17 -7.99
N PRO A 15 -8.57 24.67 -9.05
CA PRO A 15 -9.91 24.13 -8.92
C PRO A 15 -9.97 23.11 -7.78
N GLU A 16 -11.04 23.12 -6.97
CA GLU A 16 -11.16 22.25 -5.78
C GLU A 16 -10.85 20.78 -6.12
N THR A 17 -11.39 20.29 -7.24
CA THR A 17 -11.13 18.94 -7.76
C THR A 17 -9.64 18.69 -8.03
N GLY A 18 -8.91 19.67 -8.57
CA GLY A 18 -7.48 19.56 -8.83
C GLY A 18 -6.68 19.40 -7.54
N GLY A 19 -7.01 20.17 -6.50
CA GLY A 19 -6.41 20.02 -5.17
C GLY A 19 -6.66 18.64 -4.56
N LEU A 20 -7.88 18.13 -4.67
CA LEU A 20 -8.22 16.78 -4.18
C LEU A 20 -7.48 15.67 -4.92
N ILE A 21 -7.31 15.80 -6.24
CA ILE A 21 -6.55 14.84 -7.05
C ILE A 21 -5.08 14.86 -6.66
N ALA A 22 -4.47 16.04 -6.49
CA ALA A 22 -3.07 16.16 -6.08
C ALA A 22 -2.81 15.52 -4.71
N LEU A 23 -3.71 15.75 -3.74
CA LEU A 23 -3.61 15.15 -2.41
C LEU A 23 -3.82 13.63 -2.43
N ALA A 24 -4.74 13.13 -3.26
CA ALA A 24 -4.89 11.70 -3.50
C ALA A 24 -3.63 11.11 -4.15
N GLY A 25 -2.99 11.83 -5.08
CA GLY A 25 -1.72 11.47 -5.69
C GLY A 25 -0.60 11.34 -4.65
N LEU A 26 -0.46 12.32 -3.75
CA LEU A 26 0.51 12.27 -2.65
C LEU A 26 0.28 11.05 -1.74
N ARG A 27 -0.99 10.78 -1.39
CA ARG A 27 -1.38 9.62 -0.58
C ARG A 27 -1.00 8.31 -1.27
N LEU A 28 -1.29 8.19 -2.56
CA LEU A 28 -0.94 7.00 -3.36
C LEU A 28 0.57 6.82 -3.45
N LEU A 29 1.32 7.89 -3.68
CA LEU A 29 2.78 7.87 -3.72
C LEU A 29 3.37 7.39 -2.39
N ALA A 30 2.89 7.92 -1.27
CA ALA A 30 3.26 7.44 0.07
C ALA A 30 2.96 5.94 0.25
N GLY A 31 1.76 5.50 -0.17
CA GLY A 31 1.38 4.09 -0.14
C GLY A 31 2.27 3.19 -1.01
N LEU A 32 2.73 3.69 -2.17
CA LEU A 32 3.66 2.96 -3.04
C LEU A 32 5.07 2.86 -2.45
N ILE A 33 5.54 3.89 -1.75
CA ILE A 33 6.81 3.83 -1.01
C ILE A 33 6.75 2.72 0.05
N TRP A 34 5.67 2.69 0.85
CA TRP A 34 5.50 1.63 1.86
C TRP A 34 5.32 0.24 1.23
N LEU A 35 4.63 0.17 0.09
CA LEU A 35 4.53 -1.08 -0.65
C LEU A 35 5.91 -1.59 -1.07
N TYR A 36 6.78 -0.72 -1.58
CA TYR A 36 8.14 -1.12 -1.92
C TYR A 36 8.96 -1.53 -0.70
N ASN A 37 8.82 -0.82 0.43
CA ASN A 37 9.50 -1.16 1.67
C ASN A 37 9.25 -2.62 2.07
N VAL A 38 8.04 -3.13 1.87
CA VAL A 38 7.66 -4.52 2.20
C VAL A 38 8.38 -5.59 1.34
N VAL A 39 8.94 -5.23 0.18
CA VAL A 39 9.60 -6.18 -0.77
C VAL A 39 10.75 -6.94 -0.14
N TRP A 40 11.54 -6.28 0.70
CA TRP A 40 12.80 -6.82 1.23
C TRP A 40 12.71 -7.30 2.68
N LYS A 41 11.52 -7.24 3.30
CA LYS A 41 11.25 -7.79 4.65
C LYS A 41 10.86 -9.26 4.53
N LEU A 42 11.86 -10.09 4.28
CA LEU A 42 11.68 -11.50 3.95
C LEU A 42 11.70 -12.37 5.21
N PRO A 43 10.58 -13.02 5.60
CA PRO A 43 10.58 -14.01 6.67
C PRO A 43 11.31 -15.30 6.24
N PRO A 44 11.62 -16.22 7.18
CA PRO A 44 11.25 -16.19 8.59
C PRO A 44 12.19 -15.39 9.48
N ASP A 45 13.47 -15.21 9.12
CA ASP A 45 14.49 -14.64 10.00
C ASP A 45 14.88 -13.20 9.63
N PHE A 46 14.27 -12.60 8.61
CA PHE A 46 14.43 -11.18 8.25
C PHE A 46 15.89 -10.74 8.05
N GLY A 47 16.73 -11.69 7.61
CA GLY A 47 18.16 -11.49 7.33
C GLY A 47 19.10 -11.68 8.53
N GLN A 48 18.60 -12.19 9.67
CA GLN A 48 19.39 -12.42 10.88
C GLN A 48 20.56 -13.39 10.66
N ARG A 49 20.37 -14.51 9.93
CA ARG A 49 21.46 -15.47 9.68
C ARG A 49 22.53 -14.95 8.73
N SER A 50 22.16 -14.06 7.81
CA SER A 50 23.04 -13.52 6.77
C SER A 50 23.54 -12.11 7.05
N ASN A 51 23.20 -11.55 8.21
CA ASN A 51 23.42 -10.14 8.56
C ASN A 51 23.03 -9.18 7.43
N SER A 52 21.80 -9.32 6.93
CA SER A 52 21.27 -8.54 5.80
C SER A 52 19.83 -8.11 6.06
N GLY A 53 19.22 -7.44 5.09
CA GLY A 53 17.80 -7.08 5.16
C GLY A 53 17.46 -6.26 6.41
N LEU A 54 16.30 -6.53 7.00
CA LEU A 54 15.80 -5.75 8.16
C LEU A 54 16.74 -5.87 9.36
N TYR A 55 17.37 -7.04 9.55
CA TYR A 55 18.29 -7.25 10.67
C TYR A 55 19.47 -6.29 10.60
N HIS A 56 20.11 -6.21 9.43
CA HIS A 56 21.23 -5.30 9.21
C HIS A 56 20.86 -3.85 9.52
N PHE A 57 19.78 -3.32 8.93
CA PHE A 57 19.36 -1.94 9.16
C PHE A 57 18.93 -1.67 10.61
N THR A 58 18.44 -2.68 11.32
CA THR A 58 18.13 -2.55 12.75
C THR A 58 19.41 -2.46 13.59
N HIS A 59 20.46 -3.19 13.20
CA HIS A 59 21.75 -3.19 13.88
C HIS A 59 22.51 -1.85 13.73
N LEU A 60 22.30 -1.15 12.60
CA LEU A 60 22.87 0.19 12.36
C LEU A 60 22.45 1.20 13.44
N ALA A 61 21.31 1.01 14.10
CA ALA A 61 20.87 1.87 15.20
C ALA A 61 21.83 1.84 16.41
N ILE A 62 22.62 0.78 16.55
CA ILE A 62 23.59 0.57 17.62
C ILE A 62 25.00 0.91 17.14
N GLU A 63 25.33 0.57 15.90
CA GLU A 63 26.64 0.86 15.30
C GLU A 63 26.83 2.36 15.05
N HIS A 64 25.76 3.06 14.66
CA HIS A 64 25.75 4.48 14.35
C HIS A 64 24.62 5.19 15.13
N PRO A 65 24.76 5.32 16.46
CA PRO A 65 23.68 5.77 17.32
C PRO A 65 23.35 7.26 17.10
N VAL A 66 22.12 7.55 16.65
CA VAL A 66 21.59 8.92 16.51
C VAL A 66 21.10 9.47 17.86
N PHE A 67 20.44 8.62 18.65
CA PHE A 67 19.85 8.97 19.94
C PHE A 67 19.98 7.81 20.92
N ALA A 68 20.84 7.98 21.94
CA ALA A 68 21.25 6.88 22.82
C ALA A 68 20.09 6.10 23.48
N PRO A 69 19.00 6.74 23.97
CA PRO A 69 17.85 5.98 24.49
C PRO A 69 17.15 5.09 23.46
N PHE A 70 17.13 5.49 22.18
CA PHE A 70 16.59 4.66 21.11
C PHE A 70 17.50 3.46 20.84
N SER A 71 18.81 3.66 20.73
CA SER A 71 19.78 2.58 20.54
C SER A 71 19.74 1.58 21.69
N TRP A 72 19.64 2.05 22.94
CA TRP A 72 19.45 1.19 24.11
C TRP A 72 18.19 0.32 24.00
N ALA A 73 17.06 0.92 23.60
CA ALA A 73 15.82 0.19 23.41
C ALA A 73 15.92 -0.83 22.27
N VAL A 74 16.61 -0.50 21.17
CA VAL A 74 16.86 -1.45 20.09
C VAL A 74 17.70 -2.63 20.59
N GLU A 75 18.79 -2.36 21.28
CA GLU A 75 19.70 -3.39 21.80
C GLU A 75 19.02 -4.34 22.80
N HIS A 76 18.20 -3.80 23.72
CA HIS A 76 17.68 -4.58 24.84
C HIS A 76 16.23 -5.06 24.67
N LEU A 77 15.43 -4.39 23.84
CA LEU A 77 14.01 -4.70 23.65
C LEU A 77 13.70 -5.26 22.26
N VAL A 78 14.46 -4.86 21.24
CA VAL A 78 14.21 -5.27 19.85
C VAL A 78 15.05 -6.48 19.45
N LEU A 79 16.38 -6.38 19.52
CA LEU A 79 17.28 -7.43 19.05
C LEU A 79 17.09 -8.80 19.73
N PRO A 80 16.82 -8.90 21.06
CA PRO A 80 16.58 -10.19 21.71
C PRO A 80 15.32 -10.90 21.20
N TYR A 81 14.36 -10.14 20.67
CA TYR A 81 13.08 -10.64 20.14
C TYR A 81 12.92 -10.33 18.65
N PHE A 82 14.04 -10.29 17.92
CA PHE A 82 14.10 -9.71 16.58
C PHE A 82 13.11 -10.32 15.58
N THR A 83 12.92 -11.65 15.59
CA THR A 83 11.96 -12.29 14.69
C THR A 83 10.53 -11.79 14.89
N ALA A 84 10.10 -11.61 16.14
CA ALA A 84 8.78 -11.07 16.45
C ALA A 84 8.66 -9.61 16.01
N PHE A 85 9.72 -8.81 16.22
CA PHE A 85 9.81 -7.44 15.71
C PHE A 85 9.72 -7.39 14.17
N GLY A 86 10.41 -8.28 13.46
CA GLY A 86 10.37 -8.34 11.99
C GLY A 86 8.96 -8.60 11.45
N TRP A 87 8.21 -9.52 12.07
CA TRP A 87 6.79 -9.73 11.75
C TRP A 87 5.93 -8.51 12.07
N ALA A 88 6.18 -7.83 13.19
CA ALA A 88 5.46 -6.61 13.56
C ALA A 88 5.71 -5.48 12.54
N VAL A 89 6.95 -5.27 12.11
CA VAL A 89 7.32 -4.30 11.07
C VAL A 89 6.67 -4.66 9.74
N LEU A 90 6.77 -5.93 9.31
CA LEU A 90 6.15 -6.39 8.06
C LEU A 90 4.63 -6.15 8.08
N ALA A 91 3.96 -6.43 9.19
CA ALA A 91 2.53 -6.19 9.36
C ALA A 91 2.21 -4.69 9.35
N ALA A 92 2.99 -3.85 10.05
CA ALA A 92 2.79 -2.41 10.10
C ALA A 92 3.00 -1.75 8.74
N GLU A 93 4.08 -2.08 8.02
CA GLU A 93 4.37 -1.54 6.68
C GLU A 93 3.35 -2.04 5.64
N SER A 94 2.92 -3.31 5.74
CA SER A 94 1.85 -3.84 4.89
C SER A 94 0.53 -3.11 5.15
N ALA A 95 0.18 -2.88 6.41
CA ALA A 95 -1.00 -2.11 6.78
C ALA A 95 -0.93 -0.67 6.28
N LEU A 96 0.23 0.00 6.42
CA LEU A 96 0.45 1.34 5.87
C LEU A 96 0.20 1.40 4.37
N ALA A 97 0.80 0.49 3.60
CA ALA A 97 0.58 0.40 2.16
C ALA A 97 -0.91 0.21 1.84
N VAL A 98 -1.60 -0.72 2.50
CA VAL A 98 -3.04 -0.96 2.27
C VAL A 98 -3.88 0.28 2.59
N LEU A 99 -3.70 0.86 3.79
CA LEU A 99 -4.50 2.00 4.26
C LEU A 99 -4.29 3.23 3.35
N LEU A 100 -3.06 3.51 2.96
CA LEU A 100 -2.73 4.64 2.10
C LEU A 100 -3.17 4.42 0.65
N LEU A 101 -2.94 3.24 0.06
CA LEU A 101 -3.34 2.99 -1.32
C LEU A 101 -4.87 3.03 -1.46
N THR A 102 -5.60 2.35 -0.56
CA THR A 102 -7.06 2.29 -0.59
C THR A 102 -7.74 3.58 -0.09
N GLY A 103 -7.00 4.44 0.62
CA GLY A 103 -7.56 5.62 1.28
C GLY A 103 -8.49 5.25 2.43
N THR A 104 -8.10 4.27 3.23
CA THR A 104 -8.82 3.78 4.41
C THR A 104 -8.12 4.27 5.67
N ALA A 105 -8.84 4.94 6.57
CA ALA A 105 -8.31 5.47 7.83
C ALA A 105 -6.99 6.23 7.66
N VAL A 106 -6.92 7.16 6.70
CA VAL A 106 -5.64 7.79 6.26
C VAL A 106 -4.94 8.52 7.40
N ARG A 107 -5.66 9.13 8.35
CA ARG A 107 -5.07 9.78 9.52
C ARG A 107 -4.38 8.78 10.47
N LEU A 108 -4.96 7.59 10.65
CA LEU A 108 -4.32 6.53 11.42
C LEU A 108 -3.05 6.05 10.70
N ALA A 109 -3.14 5.84 9.38
CA ALA A 109 -1.97 5.50 8.58
C ALA A 109 -0.88 6.58 8.66
N ALA A 110 -1.26 7.86 8.69
CA ALA A 110 -0.33 8.95 8.87
C ALA A 110 0.41 8.89 10.23
N LEU A 111 -0.31 8.61 11.33
CA LEU A 111 0.31 8.44 12.65
C LEU A 111 1.28 7.25 12.70
N ILE A 112 0.88 6.10 12.15
CA ILE A 112 1.75 4.93 12.07
C ILE A 112 2.97 5.24 11.20
N GLY A 113 2.77 5.92 10.08
CA GLY A 113 3.84 6.29 9.14
C GLY A 113 4.82 7.29 9.73
N ILE A 114 4.36 8.23 10.57
CA ILE A 114 5.23 9.10 11.38
C ILE A 114 6.11 8.24 12.29
N GLY A 115 5.50 7.32 13.05
CA GLY A 115 6.25 6.43 13.96
C GLY A 115 7.29 5.57 13.22
N GLN A 116 6.91 4.96 12.10
CA GLN A 116 7.83 4.15 11.29
C GLN A 116 8.93 5.01 10.65
N SER A 117 8.62 6.21 10.15
CA SER A 117 9.62 7.11 9.56
C SER A 117 10.66 7.56 10.59
N LEU A 118 10.22 7.85 11.82
CA LEU A 118 11.11 8.18 12.93
C LEU A 118 11.99 6.98 13.32
N ALA A 119 11.41 5.78 13.45
CA ALA A 119 12.16 4.58 13.79
C ALA A 119 13.24 4.26 12.74
N ILE A 120 12.88 4.33 11.44
CA ILE A 120 13.85 4.14 10.34
C ILE A 120 14.93 5.23 10.42
N GLY A 121 14.54 6.51 10.48
CA GLY A 121 15.50 7.62 10.53
C GLY A 121 16.47 7.52 11.70
N LEU A 122 15.98 7.20 12.91
CA LEU A 122 16.82 6.99 14.09
C LEU A 122 17.74 5.76 13.99
N SER A 123 17.42 4.80 13.12
CA SER A 123 18.24 3.60 12.93
C SER A 123 19.40 3.84 11.98
N VAL A 124 19.30 4.79 11.04
CA VAL A 124 20.23 4.86 9.91
C VAL A 124 20.73 6.27 9.56
N ALA A 125 20.23 7.34 10.18
CA ALA A 125 20.59 8.71 9.78
C ALA A 125 22.09 9.04 9.94
N GLU A 126 22.79 8.42 10.89
CA GLU A 126 24.26 8.58 11.04
C GLU A 126 25.04 7.45 10.36
N SER A 127 24.37 6.55 9.64
CA SER A 127 25.03 5.45 8.94
C SER A 127 25.72 5.95 7.66
N PRO A 128 26.95 5.48 7.35
CA PRO A 128 27.63 5.82 6.10
C PRO A 128 26.80 5.47 4.86
N GLY A 129 26.73 6.39 3.90
CA GLY A 129 26.04 6.20 2.63
C GLY A 129 24.52 6.46 2.65
N GLU A 130 23.94 6.67 3.83
CA GLU A 130 22.52 7.02 3.97
C GLU A 130 22.27 8.52 3.79
N TRP A 131 21.05 8.87 3.40
CA TRP A 131 20.64 10.27 3.19
C TRP A 131 19.51 10.64 4.16
N PRO A 132 19.81 11.32 5.29
CA PRO A 132 18.83 11.58 6.36
C PRO A 132 17.56 12.32 5.91
N TRP A 133 17.70 13.18 4.91
CA TRP A 133 16.57 13.94 4.37
C TRP A 133 15.51 13.05 3.73
N ALA A 134 15.84 11.84 3.28
CA ALA A 134 14.86 10.88 2.81
C ALA A 134 13.79 10.58 3.88
N TYR A 135 14.21 10.37 5.14
CA TYR A 135 13.30 10.08 6.25
C TYR A 135 12.57 11.33 6.73
N ALA A 136 13.22 12.49 6.69
CA ALA A 136 12.58 13.77 6.99
C ALA A 136 11.45 14.09 5.97
N MET A 137 11.69 13.81 4.68
CA MET A 137 10.67 13.94 3.64
C MET A 137 9.54 12.94 3.85
N LEU A 138 9.86 11.67 4.14
CA LEU A 138 8.86 10.65 4.44
C LEU A 138 8.00 11.05 5.64
N LEU A 139 8.61 11.55 6.72
CA LEU A 139 7.94 12.11 7.88
C LEU A 139 7.03 13.29 7.48
N GLY A 140 7.55 14.24 6.70
CA GLY A 140 6.81 15.41 6.23
C GLY A 140 5.57 15.04 5.40
N ILE A 141 5.67 14.04 4.53
CA ILE A 141 4.53 13.51 3.76
C ILE A 141 3.43 13.03 4.71
N HIS A 142 3.78 12.28 5.76
CA HIS A 142 2.78 11.79 6.72
C HIS A 142 2.18 12.92 7.57
N VAL A 143 2.98 13.93 7.95
CA VAL A 143 2.47 15.13 8.62
C VAL A 143 1.42 15.82 7.73
N VAL A 144 1.68 15.99 6.43
CA VAL A 144 0.69 16.53 5.49
C VAL A 144 -0.57 15.65 5.44
N LEU A 145 -0.42 14.34 5.33
CA LEU A 145 -1.56 13.41 5.27
C LEU A 145 -2.37 13.35 6.57
N LEU A 146 -1.76 13.68 7.72
CA LEU A 146 -2.43 13.76 9.01
C LEU A 146 -3.38 14.97 9.09
N PHE A 147 -2.89 16.13 8.65
CA PHE A 147 -3.59 17.41 8.84
C PHE A 147 -4.46 17.81 7.63
N VAL A 148 -4.19 17.29 6.44
CA VAL A 148 -4.92 17.65 5.21
C VAL A 148 -5.91 16.56 4.79
N THR A 149 -7.01 16.95 4.16
CA THR A 149 -8.10 16.03 3.75
C THR A 149 -7.80 15.24 2.45
N SER A 150 -6.72 14.45 2.46
CA SER A 150 -6.27 13.63 1.32
C SER A 150 -7.16 12.43 0.98
N ALA A 151 -8.18 12.15 1.81
CA ALA A 151 -9.06 11.00 1.68
C ALA A 151 -10.47 11.35 1.14
N ARG A 152 -10.66 12.52 0.52
CA ARG A 152 -11.97 12.92 -0.08
C ARG A 152 -12.14 12.46 -1.53
N TYR A 153 -11.09 11.99 -2.19
CA TYR A 153 -11.10 11.52 -3.57
C TYR A 153 -10.46 10.13 -3.69
N ALA A 154 -11.07 9.25 -4.52
CA ALA A 154 -10.61 7.88 -4.77
C ALA A 154 -10.18 7.13 -3.49
N ALA A 155 -11.05 7.14 -2.47
CA ALA A 155 -10.74 6.66 -1.12
C ALA A 155 -11.94 5.93 -0.50
N VAL A 156 -11.67 4.91 0.32
CA VAL A 156 -12.70 4.29 1.16
C VAL A 156 -13.30 5.29 2.15
N ASP A 157 -12.49 6.17 2.74
CA ASP A 157 -12.97 7.19 3.67
C ASP A 157 -13.92 8.19 2.98
N ALA A 158 -13.71 8.50 1.69
CA ALA A 158 -14.64 9.33 0.91
C ALA A 158 -16.02 8.68 0.74
N VAL A 159 -16.06 7.35 0.64
CA VAL A 159 -17.31 6.58 0.59
C VAL A 159 -18.00 6.62 1.95
N ARG A 160 -17.24 6.47 3.05
CA ARG A 160 -17.76 6.53 4.43
C ARG A 160 -18.28 7.92 4.81
N ALA A 161 -17.65 8.97 4.31
CA ALA A 161 -18.01 10.36 4.58
C ALA A 161 -19.16 10.90 3.71
N ALA A 162 -19.65 10.13 2.73
CA ALA A 162 -20.79 10.55 1.93
C ALA A 162 -22.10 10.47 2.74
N THR A 163 -22.91 11.52 2.66
CA THR A 163 -24.11 11.69 3.51
C THR A 163 -25.40 11.25 2.81
N THR A 164 -25.45 11.27 1.48
CA THR A 164 -26.64 10.87 0.73
C THR A 164 -26.49 9.44 0.19
N PRO A 165 -27.57 8.61 0.19
CA PRO A 165 -27.51 7.25 -0.34
C PRO A 165 -27.03 7.17 -1.79
N SER A 166 -27.42 8.14 -2.63
CA SER A 166 -26.99 8.22 -4.03
C SER A 166 -25.48 8.51 -4.16
N ALA A 167 -24.95 9.44 -3.36
CA ALA A 167 -23.52 9.74 -3.36
C ALA A 167 -22.69 8.57 -2.80
N VAL A 168 -23.18 7.89 -1.76
CA VAL A 168 -22.55 6.70 -1.20
C VAL A 168 -22.41 5.61 -2.27
N SER A 169 -23.51 5.27 -2.94
CA SER A 169 -23.51 4.23 -3.98
C SER A 169 -22.63 4.59 -5.16
N LEU A 170 -22.73 5.82 -5.68
CA LEU A 170 -21.90 6.27 -6.79
C LEU A 170 -20.41 6.25 -6.46
N ARG A 171 -20.01 6.74 -5.28
CA ARG A 171 -18.60 6.72 -4.86
C ARG A 171 -18.10 5.30 -4.64
N ALA A 172 -18.93 4.43 -4.05
CA ALA A 172 -18.59 3.03 -3.85
C ALA A 172 -18.38 2.30 -5.18
N GLN A 173 -19.29 2.48 -6.15
CA GLN A 173 -19.19 1.89 -7.49
C GLN A 173 -17.96 2.40 -8.23
N ARG A 174 -17.69 3.71 -8.21
CA ARG A 174 -16.50 4.30 -8.87
C ARG A 174 -15.20 3.82 -8.26
N LEU A 175 -15.12 3.74 -6.93
CA LEU A 175 -13.93 3.25 -6.23
C LEU A 175 -13.68 1.76 -6.56
N LEU A 176 -14.73 0.95 -6.50
CA LEU A 176 -14.67 -0.47 -6.79
C LEU A 176 -14.26 -0.73 -8.25
N ALA A 177 -14.86 -0.02 -9.20
CA ALA A 177 -14.51 -0.11 -10.63
C ALA A 177 -13.10 0.42 -10.94
N GLY A 178 -12.67 1.48 -10.26
CA GLY A 178 -11.32 2.03 -10.39
C GLY A 178 -10.26 1.01 -9.96
N TRP A 179 -10.44 0.42 -8.77
CA TRP A 179 -9.57 -0.65 -8.29
C TRP A 179 -9.62 -1.90 -9.18
N ALA A 180 -10.82 -2.32 -9.62
CA ALA A 180 -10.97 -3.43 -10.55
C ALA A 180 -10.13 -3.22 -11.82
N THR A 181 -10.16 -2.02 -12.40
CA THR A 181 -9.35 -1.66 -13.57
C THR A 181 -7.86 -1.79 -13.30
N VAL A 182 -7.38 -1.27 -12.16
CA VAL A 182 -5.96 -1.36 -11.78
C VAL A 182 -5.53 -2.82 -11.62
N LEU A 183 -6.29 -3.62 -10.90
CA LEU A 183 -5.98 -5.04 -10.67
C LEU A 183 -6.00 -5.85 -11.97
N LEU A 184 -6.96 -5.56 -12.86
CA LEU A 184 -7.04 -6.18 -14.18
C LEU A 184 -5.79 -5.86 -15.01
N LEU A 185 -5.33 -4.61 -15.01
CA LEU A 185 -4.10 -4.20 -15.70
C LEU A 185 -2.87 -4.92 -15.14
N ILE A 186 -2.73 -4.99 -13.81
CA ILE A 186 -1.63 -5.72 -13.16
C ILE A 186 -1.64 -7.20 -13.59
N GLY A 187 -2.81 -7.85 -13.55
CA GLY A 187 -2.97 -9.25 -13.93
C GLY A 187 -2.66 -9.51 -15.40
N LEU A 188 -3.16 -8.66 -16.30
CA LEU A 188 -2.89 -8.77 -17.75
C LEU A 188 -1.40 -8.55 -18.07
N ILE A 189 -0.75 -7.56 -17.43
CA ILE A 189 0.69 -7.32 -17.56
C ILE A 189 1.47 -8.53 -17.05
N ALA A 190 1.07 -9.13 -15.92
CA ALA A 190 1.70 -10.34 -15.40
C ALA A 190 1.60 -11.51 -16.39
N VAL A 191 0.42 -11.75 -16.98
CA VAL A 191 0.24 -12.78 -18.02
C VAL A 191 1.12 -12.50 -19.23
N TRP A 192 1.08 -11.29 -19.76
CA TRP A 192 1.87 -10.92 -20.93
C TRP A 192 3.37 -11.09 -20.70
N ARG A 193 3.89 -10.60 -19.56
CA ARG A 193 5.30 -10.78 -19.19
C ARG A 193 5.67 -12.23 -18.93
N GLY A 194 4.77 -13.00 -18.32
CA GLY A 194 4.99 -14.43 -18.07
C GLY A 194 5.01 -15.26 -19.35
N LEU A 195 4.22 -14.89 -20.37
CA LEU A 195 4.26 -15.52 -21.69
C LEU A 195 5.51 -15.13 -22.50
N ALA A 196 6.01 -13.91 -22.31
CA ALA A 196 7.20 -13.39 -22.99
C ALA A 196 8.53 -13.78 -22.31
N GLY A 197 8.48 -14.39 -21.12
CA GLY A 197 9.66 -14.68 -20.31
C GLY A 197 9.47 -15.90 -19.42
N SER A 198 10.05 -15.85 -18.23
CA SER A 198 9.93 -16.89 -17.22
C SER A 198 8.94 -16.50 -16.13
N TRP A 199 8.27 -17.49 -15.56
CA TRP A 199 7.51 -17.34 -14.34
C TRP A 199 8.43 -17.46 -13.11
N PRO A 200 8.14 -16.75 -12.01
CA PRO A 200 7.08 -15.75 -11.83
C PRO A 200 7.39 -14.41 -12.53
N ALA A 201 6.35 -13.76 -13.06
CA ALA A 201 6.46 -12.50 -13.77
C ALA A 201 6.42 -11.31 -12.80
N TYR A 202 7.45 -10.47 -12.85
CA TYR A 202 7.52 -9.24 -12.08
C TYR A 202 6.68 -8.13 -12.72
N VAL A 203 5.77 -7.52 -11.97
CA VAL A 203 5.00 -6.35 -12.40
C VAL A 203 5.56 -5.12 -11.68
N GLY A 204 6.16 -4.21 -12.45
CA GLY A 204 6.89 -3.08 -11.91
C GLY A 204 8.09 -2.66 -12.76
N ILE A 205 8.87 -1.72 -12.24
CA ILE A 205 10.06 -1.13 -12.87
C ILE A 205 11.21 -1.25 -11.87
N ARG A 206 12.11 -2.22 -12.09
CA ARG A 206 13.24 -2.49 -11.19
C ARG A 206 14.19 -1.30 -11.02
N PRO A 207 14.58 -0.57 -12.09
CA PRO A 207 15.46 0.60 -11.94
C PRO A 207 14.84 1.76 -11.14
N LEU A 208 13.52 1.79 -11.03
CA LEU A 208 12.79 2.78 -10.24
C LEU A 208 12.36 2.22 -8.88
N GLU A 209 12.82 1.02 -8.52
CA GLU A 209 12.45 0.38 -7.25
C GLU A 209 10.94 0.34 -7.05
N PHE A 210 10.21 0.05 -8.12
CA PHE A 210 8.76 0.07 -8.13
C PHE A 210 8.23 -1.34 -8.38
N SER A 211 7.56 -1.94 -7.39
CA SER A 211 6.98 -3.29 -7.50
C SER A 211 5.51 -3.32 -7.13
N LEU A 212 4.70 -3.91 -8.01
CA LEU A 212 3.31 -4.28 -7.75
C LEU A 212 3.15 -5.80 -7.50
N GLY A 213 4.26 -6.47 -7.20
CA GLY A 213 4.30 -7.90 -6.95
C GLY A 213 4.93 -8.74 -8.05
N GLN A 214 5.10 -10.01 -7.72
CA GLN A 214 5.41 -11.08 -8.66
C GLN A 214 4.24 -12.04 -8.73
N TYR A 215 3.98 -12.60 -9.91
CA TYR A 215 2.82 -13.45 -10.13
C TYR A 215 3.24 -14.61 -11.00
N ASN A 216 2.90 -15.84 -10.61
CA ASN A 216 2.86 -16.94 -11.58
C ASN A 216 1.53 -16.91 -12.36
N LEU A 217 1.32 -17.84 -13.29
CA LEU A 217 0.09 -17.90 -14.08
C LEU A 217 -1.16 -18.01 -13.20
N ARG A 218 -1.10 -18.81 -12.12
CA ARG A 218 -2.21 -19.01 -11.18
C ARG A 218 -2.53 -17.71 -10.44
N GLY A 219 -1.50 -17.05 -9.88
CA GLY A 219 -1.64 -15.77 -9.20
C GLY A 219 -2.23 -14.68 -10.11
N ALA A 220 -1.77 -14.61 -11.35
CA ALA A 220 -2.28 -13.66 -12.33
C ALA A 220 -3.76 -13.93 -12.69
N VAL A 221 -4.13 -15.20 -12.93
CA VAL A 221 -5.52 -15.59 -13.21
C VAL A 221 -6.43 -15.30 -12.02
N VAL A 222 -6.00 -15.60 -10.80
CA VAL A 222 -6.77 -15.27 -9.58
C VAL A 222 -6.96 -13.75 -9.45
N LEU A 223 -5.92 -12.95 -9.70
CA LEU A 223 -6.02 -11.49 -9.66
C LEU A 223 -7.02 -10.96 -10.71
N ILE A 224 -6.97 -11.49 -11.94
CA ILE A 224 -7.92 -11.13 -13.00
C ILE A 224 -9.35 -11.53 -12.61
N ALA A 225 -9.56 -12.72 -12.07
CA ALA A 225 -10.88 -13.17 -11.63
C ALA A 225 -11.46 -12.27 -10.54
N VAL A 226 -10.65 -11.88 -9.54
CA VAL A 226 -11.02 -10.90 -8.51
C VAL A 226 -11.39 -9.56 -9.15
N ALA A 227 -10.57 -9.06 -10.08
CA ALA A 227 -10.82 -7.80 -10.77
C ALA A 227 -12.14 -7.81 -11.55
N LEU A 228 -12.41 -8.88 -12.31
CA LEU A 228 -13.66 -9.04 -13.07
C LEU A 228 -14.87 -9.13 -12.14
N ALA A 229 -14.77 -9.85 -11.01
CA ALA A 229 -15.81 -9.91 -10.01
C ALA A 229 -16.10 -8.52 -9.39
N MET A 230 -15.05 -7.76 -9.06
CA MET A 230 -15.19 -6.38 -8.57
C MET A 230 -15.89 -5.47 -9.60
N LEU A 231 -15.51 -5.57 -10.87
CA LEU A 231 -16.12 -4.79 -11.95
C LEU A 231 -17.59 -5.17 -12.15
N ALA A 232 -17.90 -6.47 -12.14
CA ALA A 232 -19.27 -6.98 -12.23
C ALA A 232 -20.11 -6.50 -11.03
N ALA A 233 -19.57 -6.55 -9.81
CA ALA A 233 -20.23 -6.03 -8.63
C ALA A 233 -20.52 -4.53 -8.77
N ALA A 234 -19.55 -3.73 -9.22
CA ALA A 234 -19.72 -2.29 -9.43
C ALA A 234 -20.80 -1.96 -10.49
N ARG A 235 -20.94 -2.79 -11.54
CA ARG A 235 -21.93 -2.60 -12.61
C ARG A 235 -23.33 -3.05 -12.23
N VAL A 236 -23.46 -4.23 -11.61
CA VAL A 236 -24.77 -4.85 -11.30
C VAL A 236 -25.30 -4.36 -9.94
N GLY A 237 -24.44 -3.84 -9.06
CA GLY A 237 -24.81 -3.38 -7.71
C GLY A 237 -25.09 -4.54 -6.74
N GLN A 238 -24.57 -5.73 -7.01
CA GLN A 238 -24.77 -6.91 -6.16
C GLN A 238 -23.68 -7.04 -5.10
N ARG A 239 -24.06 -6.87 -3.84
CA ARG A 239 -23.13 -6.98 -2.68
C ARG A 239 -22.45 -8.35 -2.57
N LEU A 240 -23.15 -9.43 -2.93
CA LEU A 240 -22.63 -10.79 -2.79
C LEU A 240 -21.42 -11.04 -3.68
N ILE A 241 -21.40 -10.47 -4.89
CA ILE A 241 -20.26 -10.56 -5.80
C ILE A 241 -19.05 -9.83 -5.20
N ALA A 242 -19.24 -8.65 -4.62
CA ALA A 242 -18.16 -7.92 -3.94
C ALA A 242 -17.62 -8.69 -2.71
N ILE A 243 -18.50 -9.32 -1.92
CA ILE A 243 -18.09 -10.14 -0.78
C ILE A 243 -17.31 -11.37 -1.25
N ALA A 244 -17.75 -12.03 -2.31
CA ALA A 244 -17.02 -13.16 -2.90
C ALA A 244 -15.64 -12.74 -3.40
N ALA A 245 -15.54 -11.61 -4.11
CA ALA A 245 -14.27 -11.06 -4.57
C ALA A 245 -13.33 -10.75 -3.39
N ALA A 246 -13.87 -10.19 -2.32
CA ALA A 246 -13.12 -9.93 -1.10
C ALA A 246 -12.60 -11.21 -0.43
N ALA A 247 -13.44 -12.23 -0.31
CA ALA A 247 -13.07 -13.50 0.30
C ALA A 247 -11.95 -14.19 -0.48
N VAL A 248 -12.08 -14.26 -1.81
CA VAL A 248 -11.04 -14.83 -2.69
C VAL A 248 -9.73 -14.04 -2.57
N ALA A 249 -9.79 -12.72 -2.57
CA ALA A 249 -8.61 -11.88 -2.43
C ALA A 249 -7.94 -12.04 -1.04
N ALA A 250 -8.72 -12.08 0.04
CA ALA A 250 -8.20 -12.30 1.38
C ALA A 250 -7.55 -13.68 1.53
N LEU A 251 -8.16 -14.73 0.99
CA LEU A 251 -7.60 -16.08 0.98
C LEU A 251 -6.31 -16.15 0.15
N ALA A 252 -6.25 -15.48 -0.99
CA ALA A 252 -5.04 -15.39 -1.80
C ALA A 252 -3.89 -14.70 -1.03
N ALA A 253 -4.18 -13.57 -0.38
CA ALA A 253 -3.20 -12.86 0.45
C ALA A 253 -2.71 -13.73 1.62
N ALA A 254 -3.62 -14.35 2.37
CA ALA A 254 -3.30 -15.23 3.49
C ALA A 254 -2.45 -16.42 3.04
N SER A 255 -2.81 -17.06 1.92
CA SER A 255 -2.03 -18.13 1.31
C SER A 255 -0.60 -17.70 0.99
N ILE A 256 -0.39 -16.48 0.51
CA ILE A 256 0.95 -15.96 0.22
C ILE A 256 1.72 -15.73 1.52
N TYR A 257 1.15 -15.03 2.51
CA TYR A 257 1.85 -14.75 3.77
C TYR A 257 2.23 -16.02 4.55
N VAL A 258 1.42 -17.07 4.50
CA VAL A 258 1.75 -18.37 5.13
C VAL A 258 2.93 -19.06 4.41
N GLN A 259 3.06 -18.87 3.10
CA GLN A 259 4.04 -19.58 2.27
C GLN A 259 5.31 -18.77 1.98
N VAL A 260 5.31 -17.45 2.20
CA VAL A 260 6.42 -16.57 1.79
C VAL A 260 7.72 -16.82 2.54
N ALA A 261 7.65 -17.46 3.72
CA ALA A 261 8.82 -17.95 4.45
C ALA A 261 9.38 -19.28 3.92
N GLY A 262 8.66 -19.95 3.01
CA GLY A 262 9.03 -21.25 2.43
C GLY A 262 9.72 -21.12 1.07
N ASN A 263 10.10 -22.27 0.50
CA ASN A 263 10.89 -22.34 -0.74
C ASN A 263 10.09 -21.98 -2.01
N SER A 264 8.76 -21.98 -1.94
CA SER A 264 7.90 -21.66 -3.08
C SER A 264 6.54 -21.17 -2.61
N VAL A 265 6.02 -20.14 -3.29
CA VAL A 265 4.66 -19.65 -3.09
C VAL A 265 3.77 -20.17 -4.23
N TRP A 266 2.65 -20.81 -3.89
CA TRP A 266 1.76 -21.45 -4.86
C TRP A 266 1.20 -20.49 -5.91
N LEU A 267 0.95 -19.23 -5.53
CA LEU A 267 0.52 -18.14 -6.42
C LEU A 267 1.69 -17.36 -7.04
N GLY A 268 2.94 -17.77 -6.78
CA GLY A 268 4.16 -17.10 -7.23
C GLY A 268 4.34 -15.69 -6.66
N GLY A 269 3.64 -15.39 -5.56
CA GLY A 269 3.51 -14.07 -4.95
C GLY A 269 4.62 -13.73 -3.95
N THR A 270 4.87 -12.44 -3.81
CA THR A 270 5.72 -11.84 -2.77
C THR A 270 4.85 -11.14 -1.71
N ASN A 271 5.47 -10.58 -0.68
CA ASN A 271 4.76 -9.72 0.28
C ASN A 271 3.98 -8.59 -0.43
N THR A 272 4.56 -7.97 -1.47
CA THR A 272 3.86 -6.96 -2.27
C THR A 272 2.64 -7.52 -3.01
N THR A 273 2.73 -8.73 -3.57
CA THR A 273 1.58 -9.42 -4.15
C THR A 273 0.48 -9.63 -3.13
N ALA A 274 0.83 -10.06 -1.91
CA ALA A 274 -0.14 -10.23 -0.83
C ALA A 274 -0.83 -8.90 -0.49
N VAL A 275 -0.07 -7.80 -0.35
CA VAL A 275 -0.63 -6.46 -0.10
C VAL A 275 -1.61 -6.03 -1.19
N ILE A 276 -1.34 -6.27 -2.47
CA ILE A 276 -2.27 -5.95 -3.56
C ILE A 276 -3.59 -6.73 -3.42
N PHE A 277 -3.53 -8.00 -3.06
CA PHE A 277 -4.72 -8.79 -2.76
C PHE A 277 -5.46 -8.27 -1.50
N VAL A 278 -4.75 -7.84 -0.46
CA VAL A 278 -5.38 -7.21 0.71
C VAL A 278 -6.07 -5.90 0.34
N CYS A 279 -5.47 -5.06 -0.51
CA CYS A 279 -6.11 -3.86 -1.05
C CYS A 279 -7.43 -4.19 -1.76
N ALA A 280 -7.43 -5.21 -2.61
CA ALA A 280 -8.64 -5.69 -3.29
C ALA A 280 -9.72 -6.14 -2.30
N ALA A 281 -9.33 -6.88 -1.25
CA ALA A 281 -10.23 -7.32 -0.19
C ALA A 281 -10.83 -6.15 0.59
N VAL A 282 -10.01 -5.20 1.04
CA VAL A 282 -10.43 -4.02 1.81
C VAL A 282 -11.40 -3.16 0.99
N VAL A 283 -11.08 -2.87 -0.27
CA VAL A 283 -11.95 -2.06 -1.14
C VAL A 283 -13.27 -2.78 -1.38
N SER A 284 -13.24 -4.08 -1.65
CA SER A 284 -14.44 -4.87 -1.91
C SER A 284 -15.36 -4.98 -0.68
N LEU A 285 -14.80 -5.21 0.52
CA LEU A 285 -15.57 -5.22 1.77
C LEU A 285 -16.12 -3.85 2.13
N ALA A 286 -15.35 -2.79 1.89
CA ALA A 286 -15.79 -1.44 2.20
C ALA A 286 -16.86 -0.93 1.21
N THR A 287 -16.81 -1.32 -0.06
CA THR A 287 -17.75 -0.82 -1.07
C THR A 287 -18.95 -1.74 -1.27
N GLY A 288 -18.79 -3.05 -1.10
CA GLY A 288 -19.83 -4.06 -1.37
C GLY A 288 -21.18 -3.83 -0.68
N PRO A 289 -21.23 -3.48 0.62
CA PRO A 289 -22.49 -3.15 1.28
C PRO A 289 -23.15 -1.85 0.77
N ARG A 290 -22.38 -1.00 0.07
CA ARG A 290 -22.74 0.39 -0.28
C ARG A 290 -23.15 0.57 -1.75
N ILE A 291 -22.93 -0.42 -2.60
CA ILE A 291 -23.26 -0.41 -4.05
C ILE A 291 -24.72 -0.80 -4.37
N GLY A 292 -25.53 -1.17 -3.36
CA GLY A 292 -26.90 -1.67 -3.51
C GLY A 292 -28.00 -0.60 -3.57
N ARG A 293 -29.08 -0.91 -4.30
CA ARG A 293 -30.16 -0.02 -4.77
C ARG A 293 -30.80 0.89 -3.71
N THR A 294 -30.84 2.19 -4.00
CA THR A 294 -31.93 3.09 -3.61
C THR A 294 -33.22 2.64 -4.33
N LYS A 295 -33.98 1.72 -3.76
CA LYS A 295 -35.39 1.55 -4.15
C LYS A 295 -36.22 2.47 -3.25
N GLY A 296 -36.80 3.52 -3.84
CA GLY A 296 -37.72 4.44 -3.17
C GLY A 296 -37.24 5.90 -3.15
N ALA A 297 -37.40 6.57 -4.29
CA ALA A 297 -37.69 8.00 -4.37
C ALA A 297 -38.76 8.16 -5.46
#